data_AF-A0A9E3U4B8-F1
#
_entry.id   AF-A0A9E3U4B8-F1
#
_cell.length_a   1.000
_cell.length_b   1.000
_cell.length_c   1.000
_cell.angle_alpha   90.00
_cell.angle_beta   90.00
_cell.angle_gamma   90.00
#
_symmetry.space_group_name_H-M   'P 1'
#
loop_
_entity.id
_entity.type
_entity.pdbx_description
1 polymer ?
#
loop_
_entity_poly.entity_id
_entity_poly.type
_entity_poly.pdbx_seq_one_letter_code
_entity_poly.pdbx_strand_id
1 'polypeptide(L)'
;RSLLASDGSEQPLDRIAGKPVAAFCGIGNPAGFRHTLAALDCQVAAWREFPDHHNYSGDDVQSLSQWAQQAGDVGAVVCTQKDLVKIGEKTLGERPLFALAISMDIVSGQDVLEAALEEVLRSVR
;
A
#
# COMPACT_ATOMS: atom_id res chain seq x y z
N ARG A 1 -9.47 -6.70 -1.98
CA ARG A 1 -8.10 -6.13 -2.18
C ARG A 1 -8.00 -5.67 -3.62
N SER A 2 -7.49 -4.47 -3.84
CA SER A 2 -7.20 -3.89 -5.17
C SER A 2 -5.90 -3.09 -5.07
N LEU A 3 -5.42 -2.56 -6.19
CA LEU A 3 -4.35 -1.57 -6.20
C LEU A 3 -4.97 -0.18 -6.33
N LEU A 4 -4.34 0.82 -5.73
CA LEU A 4 -4.71 2.22 -5.88
C LEU A 4 -3.58 2.97 -6.57
N ALA A 5 -3.92 3.76 -7.58
CA ALA A 5 -3.04 4.77 -8.14
C ALA A 5 -3.17 6.09 -7.35
N SER A 6 -2.23 7.03 -7.53
CA SER A 6 -2.24 8.30 -6.78
C SER A 6 -3.40 9.22 -7.11
N ASP A 7 -4.08 9.02 -8.25
CA ASP A 7 -5.33 9.72 -8.59
C ASP A 7 -6.58 9.10 -7.95
N GLY A 8 -6.41 8.07 -7.11
CA GLY A 8 -7.49 7.36 -6.44
C GLY A 8 -8.17 6.28 -7.28
N SER A 9 -7.74 6.08 -8.54
CA SER A 9 -8.30 5.01 -9.37
C SER A 9 -7.88 3.62 -8.86
N GLU A 10 -8.85 2.69 -8.86
CA GLU A 10 -8.58 1.29 -8.58
C GLU A 10 -7.98 0.59 -9.81
N GLN A 11 -6.99 -0.27 -9.56
CA GLN A 11 -6.29 -1.05 -10.56
C GLN A 11 -6.35 -2.54 -10.17
N PRO A 12 -6.42 -3.46 -11.16
CA PRO A 12 -6.48 -4.89 -10.91
C PRO A 12 -5.16 -5.42 -10.34
N LEU A 13 -5.25 -6.47 -9.50
CA LEU A 13 -4.08 -7.08 -8.85
C LEU A 13 -3.15 -7.80 -9.82
N ASP A 14 -3.61 -8.16 -11.02
CA ASP A 14 -2.81 -8.77 -12.09
C ASP A 14 -1.69 -7.85 -12.62
N ARG A 15 -1.71 -6.57 -12.25
CA ARG A 15 -0.61 -5.63 -12.48
C ARG A 15 0.66 -6.01 -11.71
N ILE A 16 0.52 -6.72 -10.58
CA ILE A 16 1.63 -7.10 -9.70
C ILE A 16 1.72 -8.61 -9.42
N ALA A 17 0.60 -9.34 -9.50
CA ALA A 17 0.57 -10.78 -9.26
C ALA A 17 1.43 -11.53 -10.28
N GLY A 18 2.28 -12.44 -9.80
CA GLY A 18 3.22 -13.23 -10.61
C GLY A 18 4.35 -12.40 -11.25
N LYS A 19 4.50 -11.12 -10.88
CA LYS A 19 5.47 -10.20 -11.50
C LYS A 19 6.51 -9.70 -10.49
N PRO A 20 7.75 -9.42 -10.95
CA PRO A 20 8.74 -8.73 -10.14
C PRO A 20 8.30 -7.30 -9.83
N VAL A 21 8.32 -6.93 -8.55
CA VAL A 21 8.01 -5.58 -8.06
C VAL A 21 9.08 -5.11 -7.08
N ALA A 22 9.30 -3.80 -7.05
CA ALA A 22 9.95 -3.16 -5.91
C ALA A 22 8.87 -2.77 -4.91
N ALA A 23 9.08 -3.01 -3.61
CA ALA A 23 8.10 -2.64 -2.60
C ALA A 23 8.72 -1.93 -1.39
N PHE A 24 8.01 -0.95 -0.85
CA PHE A 24 8.43 -0.24 0.35
C PHE A 24 7.25 0.09 1.27
N CYS A 25 7.52 0.36 2.54
CA CYS A 25 6.49 0.81 3.47
C CYS A 25 7.03 1.58 4.68
N GLY A 26 6.22 2.51 5.19
CA GLY A 26 6.41 3.22 6.46
C GLY A 26 5.32 2.91 7.49
N ILE A 27 5.19 1.62 7.87
CA ILE A 27 4.16 1.13 8.80
C ILE A 27 4.79 0.37 9.99
N GLY A 28 4.07 0.28 11.10
CA GLY A 28 4.55 -0.40 12.32
C GLY A 28 4.79 -1.92 12.21
N ASN A 29 4.32 -2.58 11.14
CA ASN A 29 4.61 -3.99 10.88
C ASN A 29 4.97 -4.25 9.40
N PRO A 30 6.21 -3.92 8.97
CA PRO A 30 6.67 -4.15 7.60
C PRO A 30 6.62 -5.63 7.19
N ALA A 31 6.92 -6.53 8.12
CA ALA A 31 6.90 -7.98 7.87
C ALA A 31 5.51 -8.49 7.47
N GLY A 32 4.44 -7.99 8.13
CA GLY A 32 3.05 -8.31 7.77
C GLY A 32 2.67 -7.82 6.37
N PHE A 33 3.13 -6.63 5.98
CA PHE A 33 2.91 -6.12 4.63
C PHE A 33 3.65 -6.96 3.58
N ARG A 34 4.91 -7.31 3.83
CA ARG A 34 5.69 -8.19 2.96
C ARG A 34 5.02 -9.57 2.79
N HIS A 35 4.52 -10.14 3.88
CA HIS A 35 3.78 -11.41 3.85
C HIS A 35 2.51 -11.30 3.00
N THR A 36 1.78 -10.17 3.10
CA THR A 36 0.58 -9.93 2.29
C THR A 36 0.92 -9.88 0.80
N LEU A 37 2.00 -9.22 0.39
CA LEU A 37 2.46 -9.20 -1.00
C LEU A 37 2.82 -10.60 -1.49
N ALA A 38 3.54 -11.38 -0.67
CA ALA A 38 3.88 -12.76 -1.00
C ALA A 38 2.63 -13.65 -1.16
N ALA A 39 1.61 -13.47 -0.31
CA ALA A 39 0.34 -14.19 -0.41
C ALA A 39 -0.47 -13.84 -1.67
N LEU A 40 -0.14 -12.72 -2.33
CA LEU A 40 -0.70 -12.29 -3.62
C LEU A 40 0.19 -12.72 -4.81
N ASP A 41 1.13 -13.64 -4.59
CA ASP A 41 2.09 -14.11 -5.60
C ASP A 41 2.97 -12.99 -6.19
N CYS A 42 3.19 -11.91 -5.44
CA CYS A 42 4.09 -10.83 -5.86
C CYS A 42 5.55 -11.23 -5.61
N GLN A 43 6.38 -11.11 -6.64
CA GLN A 43 7.82 -11.36 -6.51
C GLN A 43 8.52 -10.07 -6.09
N VAL A 44 8.73 -9.89 -4.78
CA VAL A 44 9.40 -8.69 -4.26
C VAL A 44 10.90 -8.75 -4.55
N ALA A 45 11.32 -8.13 -5.66
CA ALA A 45 12.70 -8.10 -6.14
C ALA A 45 13.57 -7.11 -5.34
N ALA A 46 12.96 -6.04 -4.84
CA ALA A 46 13.61 -5.09 -3.94
C ALA A 46 12.66 -4.70 -2.82
N TRP A 47 13.20 -4.56 -1.61
CA TRP A 47 12.45 -4.23 -0.41
C TRP A 47 13.11 -3.07 0.33
N ARG A 48 12.33 -2.07 0.74
CA ARG A 48 12.83 -0.94 1.53
C ARG A 48 11.85 -0.58 2.64
N GLU A 49 12.35 -0.44 3.86
CA GLU A 49 11.54 -0.09 5.02
C GLU A 49 11.84 1.34 5.45
N PHE A 50 10.81 2.04 5.91
CA PHE A 50 10.90 3.34 6.57
C PHE A 50 10.29 3.24 7.97
N PRO A 51 10.65 4.15 8.90
CA PRO A 51 10.00 4.25 10.19
C PRO A 51 8.47 4.37 10.07
N ASP A 52 7.75 3.91 11.09
CA ASP A 52 6.30 4.13 11.10
C ASP A 52 6.00 5.63 11.07
N HIS A 53 4.95 5.99 10.32
CA HIS A 53 4.56 7.36 10.06
C HIS A 53 5.64 8.21 9.37
N HIS A 54 6.61 7.61 8.66
CA HIS A 54 7.61 8.35 7.89
C HIS A 54 6.99 9.44 7.01
N ASN A 55 7.57 10.64 7.05
CA ASN A 55 7.18 11.75 6.19
C ASN A 55 8.19 11.81 5.04
N TYR A 56 7.76 11.44 3.85
CA TYR A 56 8.62 11.38 2.68
C TYR A 56 8.97 12.80 2.22
N SER A 57 10.26 13.12 2.29
CA SER A 57 10.83 14.33 1.71
C SER A 57 11.01 14.19 0.20
N GLY A 58 11.29 15.29 -0.50
CA GLY A 58 11.67 15.24 -1.92
C GLY A 58 12.90 14.37 -2.17
N ASP A 59 13.88 14.41 -1.26
CA ASP A 59 15.09 13.59 -1.32
C ASP A 59 14.76 12.09 -1.12
N ASP A 60 13.79 11.77 -0.27
CA ASP A 60 13.31 10.39 -0.11
C ASP A 60 12.67 9.88 -1.40
N VAL A 61 11.84 10.70 -2.06
CA VAL A 61 11.19 10.35 -3.33
C VAL A 61 12.23 10.16 -4.44
N GLN A 62 13.25 11.01 -4.49
CA GLN A 62 14.36 10.85 -5.44
C GLN A 62 15.17 9.58 -5.13
N SER A 63 15.46 9.32 -3.85
CA SER A 63 16.14 8.11 -3.40
C SER A 63 15.35 6.84 -3.74
N LEU A 64 14.02 6.87 -3.57
CA LEU A 64 13.12 5.79 -3.94
C LEU A 64 13.09 5.57 -5.46
N SER A 65 13.10 6.65 -6.24
CA SER A 65 13.15 6.56 -7.71
C SER A 65 14.43 5.89 -8.20
N GLN A 66 15.59 6.28 -7.65
CA GLN A 66 16.88 5.66 -7.98
C GLN A 66 16.93 4.20 -7.53
N TRP A 67 16.46 3.92 -6.31
CA TRP A 67 16.39 2.56 -5.77
C TRP A 67 15.50 1.65 -6.63
N ALA A 68 14.34 2.13 -7.08
CA ALA A 68 13.44 1.38 -7.96
C ALA A 68 14.07 1.09 -9.33
N GLN A 69 14.87 2.01 -9.86
CA GLN A 69 15.62 1.81 -11.10
C GLN A 69 16.73 0.76 -10.94
N GLN A 70 17.41 0.75 -9.79
CA GLN A 70 18.45 -0.23 -9.46
C GLN A 70 17.90 -1.64 -9.16
N ALA A 71 16.60 -1.76 -8.87
CA ALA A 71 15.93 -3.04 -8.64
C ALA A 71 15.83 -3.92 -9.91
N GLY A 72 16.25 -3.41 -11.06
CA GLY A 72 16.28 -4.15 -12.33
C GLY A 72 14.93 -4.14 -13.04
N ASP A 73 14.54 -5.29 -13.59
CA ASP A 73 13.30 -5.42 -14.35
C ASP A 73 12.08 -5.63 -13.45
N VAL A 74 11.65 -4.56 -12.77
CA VAL A 74 10.43 -4.53 -11.95
C VAL A 74 9.30 -3.85 -12.68
N GLY A 75 8.12 -4.45 -12.74
CA GLY A 75 6.97 -3.90 -13.48
C GLY A 75 6.30 -2.70 -12.81
N ALA A 76 6.44 -2.58 -11.48
CA ALA A 76 5.84 -1.52 -10.68
C ALA A 76 6.57 -1.35 -9.34
N VAL A 77 6.33 -0.21 -8.70
CA VAL A 77 6.64 0.01 -7.28
C VAL A 77 5.34 -0.09 -6.48
N VAL A 78 5.39 -0.82 -5.36
CA VAL A 78 4.20 -1.05 -4.50
C VAL A 78 4.47 -0.55 -3.08
N CYS A 79 3.53 0.20 -2.52
CA CYS A 79 3.58 0.64 -1.13
C CYS A 79 2.24 0.46 -0.42
N THR A 80 2.13 0.96 0.82
CA THR A 80 0.84 1.01 1.51
C THR A 80 0.04 2.22 1.07
N GLN A 81 -1.28 2.19 1.25
CA GLN A 81 -2.14 3.34 0.96
C GLN A 81 -1.73 4.59 1.74
N LYS A 82 -1.28 4.44 2.99
CA LYS A 82 -0.79 5.55 3.82
C LYS A 82 0.45 6.21 3.20
N ASP A 83 1.37 5.40 2.68
CA ASP A 83 2.60 5.91 2.04
C ASP A 83 2.29 6.63 0.73
N LEU A 84 1.40 6.07 -0.10
CA LEU A 84 0.98 6.69 -1.36
C LEU A 84 0.34 8.07 -1.15
N VAL A 85 -0.51 8.23 -0.13
CA VAL A 85 -1.12 9.52 0.20
C VAL A 85 -0.08 10.59 0.56
N LYS A 86 1.01 10.20 1.22
CA LYS A 86 2.09 11.12 1.60
C LYS A 86 3.00 11.49 0.43
N ILE A 87 3.23 10.54 -0.48
CA ILE A 87 4.10 10.74 -1.64
C ILE A 87 3.37 11.49 -2.76
N GLY A 88 2.12 11.13 -3.05
CA GLY A 88 1.28 11.79 -4.06
C GLY A 88 1.70 11.58 -5.52
N GLU A 89 2.82 10.91 -5.78
CA GLU A 89 3.37 10.69 -7.11
C GLU A 89 2.71 9.53 -7.86
N LYS A 90 2.60 9.65 -9.19
CA LYS A 90 2.11 8.58 -10.08
C LYS A 90 3.17 7.51 -10.36
N THR A 91 4.43 7.90 -10.29
CA THR A 91 5.58 7.06 -10.64
C THR A 91 6.73 7.30 -9.68
N LEU A 92 7.63 6.32 -9.57
CA LEU A 92 8.95 6.48 -8.99
C LEU A 92 9.97 6.12 -10.06
N GLY A 93 10.68 7.15 -10.55
CA GLY A 93 11.39 7.07 -11.82
C GLY A 93 10.42 6.78 -12.97
N GLU A 94 10.75 5.77 -13.77
CA GLU A 94 9.95 5.34 -14.92
C GLU A 94 8.90 4.26 -14.56
N ARG A 95 8.85 3.83 -13.30
CA ARG A 95 7.97 2.74 -12.85
C ARG A 95 6.69 3.30 -12.24
N PRO A 96 5.50 2.74 -12.58
CA PRO A 96 4.25 3.14 -11.95
C PRO A 96 4.27 2.83 -10.44
N LEU A 97 3.73 3.75 -9.65
CA LEU A 97 3.57 3.59 -8.21
C LEU A 97 2.13 3.23 -7.87
N PHE A 98 1.95 2.13 -7.15
CA PHE A 98 0.66 1.69 -6.65
C PHE A 98 0.68 1.48 -5.13
N ALA A 99 -0.44 1.73 -4.47
CA ALA A 99 -0.68 1.22 -3.13
C ALA A 99 -1.46 -0.08 -3.17
N LEU A 100 -1.12 -1.03 -2.31
CA LEU A 100 -2.01 -2.17 -2.04
C LEU A 100 -3.13 -1.73 -1.09
N ALA A 101 -4.36 -1.72 -1.59
CA ALA A 101 -5.55 -1.49 -0.78
C ALA A 101 -6.00 -2.77 -0.08
N ILE A 102 -6.05 -2.70 1.25
CA ILE A 102 -6.50 -3.78 2.12
C ILE A 102 -7.86 -3.38 2.68
N SER A 103 -8.88 -4.19 2.40
CA SER A 103 -10.20 -4.08 3.02
C SER A 103 -10.31 -5.00 4.23
N MET A 104 -11.15 -4.62 5.18
CA MET A 104 -11.56 -5.45 6.32
C MET A 104 -13.03 -5.79 6.15
N ASP A 105 -13.35 -7.08 6.28
CA ASP A 105 -14.72 -7.58 6.27
C ASP A 105 -15.04 -8.15 7.65
N ILE A 106 -16.20 -7.77 8.21
CA ILE A 106 -16.69 -8.31 9.48
C ILE A 106 -17.38 -9.64 9.19
N VAL A 107 -16.73 -10.75 9.54
CA VAL A 107 -17.22 -12.10 9.22
C VAL A 107 -18.35 -12.58 10.14
N SER A 108 -18.57 -11.92 11.28
CA SER A 108 -19.64 -12.24 12.23
C SER A 108 -19.92 -11.06 13.16
N GLY A 109 -21.17 -10.89 13.58
CA GLY A 109 -21.59 -9.86 14.54
C GLY A 109 -21.59 -8.44 13.97
N GLN A 110 -21.65 -8.29 12.65
CA GLN A 110 -21.75 -6.97 12.01
C GLN A 110 -23.01 -6.23 12.46
N ASP A 111 -24.14 -6.91 12.48
CA ASP A 111 -25.44 -6.41 12.97
C ASP A 111 -25.36 -5.94 14.43
N VAL A 112 -24.66 -6.71 15.28
CA VAL A 112 -24.44 -6.35 16.69
C VAL A 112 -23.58 -5.09 16.82
N LEU A 113 -22.49 -4.99 16.04
CA LEU A 113 -21.63 -3.81 16.02
C LEU A 113 -22.40 -2.58 15.55
N GLU A 114 -23.16 -2.70 14.46
CA GLU A 114 -23.97 -1.62 13.90
C GLU A 114 -25.02 -1.13 14.90
N ALA A 115 -25.75 -2.04 15.54
CA ALA A 115 -26.74 -1.70 16.56
C ALA A 115 -26.12 -0.94 17.75
N ALA A 116 -24.94 -1.39 18.23
CA ALA A 116 -24.23 -0.73 19.31
C ALA A 116 -23.74 0.68 18.91
N LEU A 117 -23.21 0.83 17.69
CA LEU A 117 -22.80 2.13 17.16
C LEU A 117 -24.00 3.10 17.04
N GLU A 118 -25.15 2.61 16.57
CA GLU A 118 -26.37 3.43 16.47
C GLU A 118 -26.87 3.93 17.84
N GLU A 119 -26.78 3.10 18.88
CA GLU A 119 -27.15 3.49 20.24
C GLU A 119 -26.26 4.64 20.73
N VAL A 120 -24.94 4.51 20.55
CA VAL A 120 -23.98 5.56 20.90
C VAL A 120 -24.26 6.84 20.09
N LEU A 121 -24.46 6.75 18.78
CA LEU A 121 -24.71 7.92 17.92
C LEU A 121 -26.01 8.65 18.30
N ARG A 122 -27.04 7.92 18.75
CA ARG A 122 -28.26 8.52 19.28
C ARG A 122 -28.02 9.26 20.61
N SER A 123 -27.08 8.79 21.43
CA SER A 123 -26.78 9.39 22.73
C SER A 123 -25.92 10.66 22.66
N VAL A 124 -25.26 10.92 21.53
CA VAL A 124 -24.43 12.12 21.29
C VAL A 124 -25.23 13.26 20.63
N ARG A 125 -26.54 13.05 20.40
CA ARG A 125 -27.45 14.04 19.78
C ARG A 125 -28.19 14.89 20.81
#